data_AF-A0AAU7UU96-F1
#
_entry.id   AF-A0AAU7UU96-F1
#
_cell.length_a   1.000
_cell.length_b   1.000
_cell.length_c   1.000
_cell.angle_alpha   90.00
_cell.angle_beta   90.00
_cell.angle_gamma   90.00
#
_symmetry.space_group_name_H-M   'P 1'
#
loop_
_entity.id
_entity.type
_entity.pdbx_description
1 polymer ?
#
loop_
_entity_poly.entity_id
_entity_poly.type
_entity_poly.pdbx_seq_one_letter_code
_entity_poly.pdbx_strand_id
1 'polypeptide(L)'
;MTVTFDPPLLQRIAGYNRTLREEIAERAAAQRALAARALAFAAHAVNPDAHTVTVHEIDSWFAFTDVTCTGPDGSLRAVKGLPVEVLSVVSAALATLCPGEACAPWRRAQSTAELDIAAALVPAAGYPFQTVEERVLGALEKQTGKTIRKVEITSEEFENGFYPSTTVEVDFTDGDSEHVYFEAFADGDFLSELHEYQGQFGRNTRIVITRSAQGITID
;
A
#
# COMPACT_ATOMS: atom_id res chain seq x y z
N MET A 1 18.97 -44.20 -17.89
CA MET A 1 19.19 -42.88 -18.52
C MET A 1 19.35 -41.86 -17.42
N THR A 2 20.42 -41.08 -17.45
CA THR A 2 20.67 -39.95 -16.53
C THR A 2 20.54 -38.66 -17.32
N VAL A 3 19.79 -37.69 -16.79
CA VAL A 3 19.68 -36.35 -17.37
C VAL A 3 20.89 -35.55 -16.93
N THR A 4 21.62 -34.98 -17.88
CA THR A 4 22.79 -34.12 -17.62
C THR A 4 22.47 -32.70 -18.08
N PHE A 5 22.45 -31.75 -17.16
CA PHE A 5 22.36 -30.32 -17.46
C PHE A 5 23.75 -29.74 -17.67
N ASP A 6 23.90 -28.81 -18.62
CA ASP A 6 25.14 -28.06 -18.78
C ASP A 6 25.34 -27.07 -17.61
N PRO A 7 26.58 -26.87 -17.12
CA PRO A 7 26.84 -25.98 -15.99
C PRO A 7 26.35 -24.53 -16.17
N PRO A 8 26.46 -23.90 -17.36
CA PRO A 8 25.90 -22.56 -17.59
C PRO A 8 24.38 -22.51 -17.43
N LEU A 9 23.64 -23.51 -17.92
CA LEU A 9 22.19 -23.60 -17.71
C LEU A 9 21.84 -23.75 -16.22
N LEU A 10 22.57 -24.57 -15.46
CA LEU A 10 22.38 -24.68 -14.02
C LEU A 10 22.57 -23.33 -13.30
N GLN A 11 23.58 -22.55 -13.69
CA GLN A 11 23.80 -21.21 -13.13
C GLN A 11 22.65 -20.25 -13.46
N ARG A 12 22.14 -20.26 -14.69
CA ARG A 12 20.98 -19.44 -15.10
C ARG A 12 19.72 -19.83 -14.34
N ILE A 13 19.45 -21.12 -14.19
CA ILE A 13 18.31 -21.63 -13.41
C ILE A 13 18.42 -21.18 -11.95
N ALA A 14 19.60 -21.33 -11.33
CA ALA A 14 19.83 -20.91 -9.96
C ALA A 14 19.67 -19.39 -9.78
N GLY A 15 20.19 -18.59 -10.72
CA GLY A 15 20.03 -17.14 -10.75
C GLY A 15 18.57 -16.74 -10.84
N TYR A 16 17.83 -17.30 -11.80
CA TYR A 16 16.41 -17.00 -11.99
C TYR A 16 15.56 -17.41 -10.78
N ASN A 17 15.80 -18.58 -10.19
CA ASN A 17 15.11 -19.02 -8.98
C ASN A 17 15.39 -18.09 -7.78
N ARG A 18 16.58 -17.51 -7.67
CA ARG A 18 16.88 -16.50 -6.65
C ARG A 18 16.02 -15.26 -6.84
N THR A 19 15.99 -14.70 -8.05
CA THR A 19 15.17 -13.52 -8.38
C THR A 19 13.69 -13.77 -8.09
N LEU A 20 13.14 -14.90 -8.52
CA LEU A 20 11.74 -15.25 -8.23
C LEU A 20 11.44 -15.30 -6.73
N ARG A 21 12.37 -15.83 -5.92
CA ARG A 21 12.19 -15.87 -4.45
C ARG A 21 12.19 -14.48 -3.84
N GLU A 22 13.05 -13.59 -4.33
CA GLU A 22 13.10 -12.19 -3.90
C GLU A 22 11.79 -11.46 -4.24
N GLU A 23 11.31 -11.60 -5.48
CA GLU A 23 10.02 -11.03 -5.91
C GLU A 23 8.84 -11.56 -5.10
N ILE A 24 8.77 -12.88 -4.85
CA ILE A 24 7.72 -13.50 -4.03
C ILE A 24 7.78 -12.95 -2.59
N ALA A 25 8.98 -12.82 -2.02
CA ALA A 25 9.16 -12.30 -0.67
C ALA A 25 8.72 -10.82 -0.56
N GLU A 26 9.04 -10.00 -1.56
CA GLU A 26 8.63 -8.60 -1.63
C GLU A 26 7.10 -8.47 -1.72
N ARG A 27 6.47 -9.21 -2.63
CA ARG A 27 5.00 -9.19 -2.79
C ARG A 27 4.28 -9.72 -1.54
N ALA A 28 4.80 -10.78 -0.92
CA ALA A 28 4.29 -11.28 0.35
C ALA A 28 4.45 -10.27 1.50
N ALA A 29 5.56 -9.53 1.55
CA ALA A 29 5.76 -8.45 2.51
C ALA A 29 4.73 -7.32 2.32
N ALA A 30 4.49 -6.90 1.08
CA ALA A 30 3.48 -5.91 0.75
C ALA A 30 2.07 -6.37 1.17
N GLN A 31 1.72 -7.63 0.91
CA GLN A 31 0.43 -8.21 1.30
C GLN A 31 0.25 -8.31 2.82
N ARG A 32 1.31 -8.67 3.56
CA ARG A 32 1.30 -8.67 5.04
C ARG A 32 1.15 -7.27 5.61
N ALA A 33 1.81 -6.28 5.04
CA ALA A 33 1.67 -4.87 5.42
C ALA A 33 0.24 -4.35 5.14
N LEU A 34 -0.33 -4.76 4.00
CA LEU A 34 -1.71 -4.47 3.64
C LEU A 34 -2.71 -5.02 4.66
N ALA A 35 -2.64 -6.31 4.97
CA ALA A 35 -3.50 -6.93 5.98
C ALA A 35 -3.32 -6.29 7.36
N ALA A 36 -2.08 -6.06 7.77
CA ALA A 36 -1.74 -5.44 9.05
C ALA A 36 -2.45 -4.10 9.21
N ARG A 37 -2.30 -3.23 8.22
CA ARG A 37 -2.83 -1.88 8.31
C ARG A 37 -4.34 -1.83 8.24
N ALA A 38 -4.97 -2.67 7.40
CA ALA A 38 -6.42 -2.80 7.36
C ALA A 38 -7.00 -3.23 8.73
N LEU A 39 -6.38 -4.22 9.38
CA LEU A 39 -6.79 -4.66 10.71
C LEU A 39 -6.50 -3.63 11.79
N ALA A 40 -5.39 -2.91 11.71
CA ALA A 40 -5.07 -1.84 12.65
C ALA A 40 -6.12 -0.71 12.59
N PHE A 41 -6.54 -0.29 11.39
CA PHE A 41 -7.63 0.67 11.23
C PHE A 41 -8.96 0.16 11.79
N ALA A 42 -9.32 -1.09 11.50
CA ALA A 42 -10.54 -1.69 12.03
C ALA A 42 -10.51 -1.80 13.56
N ALA A 43 -9.36 -2.15 14.13
CA ALA A 43 -9.18 -2.22 15.58
C ALA A 43 -9.30 -0.84 16.24
N HIS A 44 -8.71 0.20 15.66
CA HIS A 44 -8.84 1.58 16.13
C HIS A 44 -10.28 2.12 16.04
N ALA A 45 -11.06 1.69 15.05
CA ALA A 45 -12.48 2.04 14.97
C ALA A 45 -13.31 1.44 16.13
N VAL A 46 -12.89 0.27 16.65
CA VAL A 46 -13.56 -0.42 17.78
C VAL A 46 -13.02 0.07 19.13
N ASN A 47 -11.72 0.32 19.21
CA ASN A 47 -11.01 0.81 20.39
C ASN A 47 -9.81 1.67 19.95
N PRO A 48 -9.94 3.01 20.01
CA PRO A 48 -8.88 3.93 19.58
C PRO A 48 -7.54 3.74 20.28
N ASP A 49 -7.54 3.19 21.50
CA ASP A 49 -6.33 2.99 22.31
C ASP A 49 -5.75 1.57 22.19
N ALA A 50 -6.28 0.73 21.29
CA ALA A 50 -5.78 -0.64 21.12
C ALA A 50 -4.31 -0.64 20.68
N HIS A 51 -3.51 -1.55 21.25
CA HIS A 51 -2.09 -1.71 20.90
C HIS A 51 -1.79 -3.00 20.15
N THR A 52 -2.67 -4.01 20.24
CA THR A 52 -2.47 -5.31 19.59
C THR A 52 -3.76 -5.80 18.96
N VAL A 53 -3.66 -6.40 17.77
CA VAL A 53 -4.72 -7.23 17.18
C VAL A 53 -4.28 -8.69 17.24
N THR A 54 -5.20 -9.58 17.57
CA THR A 54 -4.98 -11.03 17.55
C THR A 54 -6.01 -11.68 16.65
N VAL A 55 -5.53 -12.47 15.69
CA VAL A 55 -6.33 -13.36 14.85
C VAL A 55 -6.27 -14.76 15.46
N HIS A 56 -7.44 -15.35 15.73
CA HIS A 56 -7.58 -16.58 16.48
C HIS A 56 -8.02 -17.76 15.61
N GLU A 57 -7.69 -18.95 16.07
CA GLU A 57 -8.14 -20.22 15.49
C GLU A 57 -7.82 -20.36 14.00
N ILE A 58 -6.59 -19.99 13.63
CA ILE A 58 -6.11 -20.11 12.26
C ILE A 58 -5.93 -21.59 11.91
N ASP A 59 -6.66 -22.06 10.90
CA ASP A 59 -6.62 -23.44 10.43
C ASP A 59 -5.55 -23.69 9.35
N SER A 60 -5.50 -24.91 8.81
CA SER A 60 -4.56 -25.31 7.75
C SER A 60 -4.82 -24.65 6.39
N TRP A 61 -6.00 -24.06 6.21
CA TRP A 61 -6.39 -23.32 5.01
C TRP A 61 -6.28 -21.80 5.20
N PHE A 62 -5.76 -21.37 6.37
CA PHE A 62 -5.64 -19.96 6.76
C PHE A 62 -6.99 -19.24 6.89
N ALA A 63 -8.07 -20.01 7.07
CA ALA A 63 -9.30 -19.49 7.62
C ALA A 63 -9.12 -19.25 9.12
N PHE A 64 -9.88 -18.31 9.67
CA PHE A 64 -9.83 -17.93 11.07
C PHE A 64 -11.23 -17.65 11.60
N THR A 65 -11.44 -17.88 12.88
CA THR A 65 -12.78 -17.78 13.50
C THR A 65 -13.07 -16.38 14.04
N ASP A 66 -12.07 -15.75 14.65
CA ASP A 66 -12.26 -14.49 15.36
C ASP A 66 -11.05 -13.56 15.26
N VAL A 67 -11.32 -12.26 15.40
CA VAL A 67 -10.32 -11.20 15.46
C VAL A 67 -10.64 -10.33 16.66
N THR A 68 -9.66 -10.14 17.55
CA THR A 68 -9.81 -9.29 18.74
C THR A 68 -8.74 -8.20 18.77
N CYS A 69 -9.05 -7.06 19.37
CA CYS A 69 -8.06 -6.06 19.74
C CYS A 69 -7.94 -5.95 21.27
N THR A 70 -6.72 -5.64 21.73
CA THR A 70 -6.39 -5.49 23.15
C THR A 70 -6.09 -4.03 23.45
N GLY A 71 -6.84 -3.46 24.40
CA GLY A 71 -6.62 -2.12 24.94
C GLY A 71 -5.50 -2.05 25.98
N PRO A 72 -5.07 -0.85 26.40
CA PRO A 72 -3.95 -0.66 27.33
C PRO A 72 -4.26 -1.17 28.75
N ASP A 73 -5.54 -1.33 29.08
CA ASP A 73 -6.05 -1.93 30.30
C ASP A 73 -6.11 -3.48 30.24
N GLY A 74 -5.69 -4.07 29.12
CA GLY A 74 -5.79 -5.50 28.84
C GLY A 74 -7.19 -5.95 28.42
N SER A 75 -8.14 -5.03 28.22
CA SER A 75 -9.49 -5.38 27.77
C SER A 75 -9.46 -5.92 26.34
N LEU A 76 -10.14 -7.05 26.13
CA LEU A 76 -10.30 -7.66 24.82
C LEU A 76 -11.64 -7.23 24.21
N ARG A 77 -11.61 -6.76 22.96
CA ARG A 77 -12.80 -6.44 22.18
C ARG A 77 -12.75 -7.15 20.84
N ALA A 78 -13.87 -7.69 20.40
CA ALA A 78 -13.98 -8.32 19.09
C ALA A 78 -14.04 -7.27 17.98
N VAL A 79 -13.27 -7.48 16.91
CA VAL A 79 -13.31 -6.69 15.67
C VAL A 79 -14.26 -7.40 14.70
N LYS A 80 -15.50 -6.92 14.64
CA LYS A 80 -16.58 -7.54 13.85
C LYS A 80 -16.94 -6.69 12.63
N GLY A 81 -17.60 -7.32 11.65
CA GLY A 81 -18.14 -6.63 10.48
C GLY A 81 -17.11 -6.25 9.42
N LEU A 82 -15.97 -6.95 9.37
CA LEU A 82 -14.97 -6.74 8.32
C LEU A 82 -15.53 -7.16 6.95
N PRO A 83 -15.36 -6.34 5.89
CA PRO A 83 -15.71 -6.71 4.53
C PRO A 83 -14.97 -7.96 4.05
N VAL A 84 -15.56 -8.69 3.10
CA VAL A 84 -14.99 -9.94 2.57
C VAL A 84 -13.62 -9.71 1.91
N GLU A 85 -13.43 -8.53 1.31
CA GLU A 85 -12.18 -8.09 0.69
C GLU A 85 -11.06 -7.99 1.74
N VAL A 86 -11.36 -7.43 2.91
CA VAL A 86 -10.42 -7.34 4.03
C VAL A 86 -10.12 -8.73 4.59
N LEU A 87 -11.15 -9.56 4.79
CA LEU A 87 -10.97 -10.94 5.27
C LEU A 87 -10.10 -11.76 4.31
N SER A 88 -10.32 -11.64 3.00
CA SER A 88 -9.52 -12.31 1.97
C SER A 88 -8.06 -11.88 2.00
N VAL A 89 -7.80 -10.58 2.16
CA VAL A 89 -6.45 -10.03 2.30
C VAL A 89 -5.76 -10.57 3.55
N VAL A 90 -6.47 -10.65 4.68
CA VAL A 90 -5.94 -11.20 5.93
C VAL A 90 -5.59 -12.68 5.77
N SER A 91 -6.49 -13.51 5.25
CA SER A 91 -6.21 -14.94 5.02
C SER A 91 -4.99 -15.15 4.13
N ALA A 92 -4.84 -14.36 3.07
CA ALA A 92 -3.69 -14.48 2.19
C ALA A 92 -2.38 -13.98 2.84
N ALA A 93 -2.43 -12.94 3.69
CA ALA A 93 -1.28 -12.57 4.51
C ALA A 93 -0.89 -13.68 5.49
N LEU A 94 -1.86 -14.31 6.17
CA LEU A 94 -1.64 -15.45 7.07
C LEU A 94 -1.01 -16.64 6.35
N ALA A 95 -1.36 -16.89 5.08
CA ALA A 95 -0.76 -17.94 4.27
C ALA A 95 0.75 -17.77 4.07
N THR A 96 1.25 -16.54 4.13
CA THR A 96 2.67 -16.20 3.97
C THR A 96 3.44 -16.06 5.30
N LEU A 97 2.75 -16.19 6.45
CA LEU A 97 3.37 -16.12 7.77
C LEU A 97 3.79 -17.51 8.26
N CYS A 98 5.08 -17.74 8.44
CA CYS A 98 5.58 -18.97 9.06
C CYS A 98 5.44 -18.91 10.60
N PRO A 99 4.93 -19.95 11.26
CA PRO A 99 4.94 -20.03 12.73
C PRO A 99 6.37 -19.94 13.29
N GLY A 100 6.58 -19.08 14.28
CA GLY A 100 7.88 -18.90 14.95
C GLY A 100 8.86 -18.00 14.21
N GLU A 101 8.52 -17.50 13.01
CA GLU A 101 9.31 -16.49 12.31
C GLU A 101 8.89 -15.08 12.75
N ALA A 102 9.87 -14.25 13.11
CA ALA A 102 9.62 -12.85 13.43
C ALA A 102 9.45 -12.06 12.12
N CYS A 103 8.23 -11.60 11.86
CA CYS A 103 7.93 -10.81 10.66
C CYS A 103 7.13 -9.56 11.03
N ALA A 104 7.80 -8.52 11.53
CA ALA A 104 7.15 -7.27 11.89
C ALA A 104 6.26 -6.72 10.73
N PRO A 105 5.05 -6.21 11.03
CA PRO A 105 4.44 -6.01 12.35
C PRO A 105 3.78 -7.27 12.95
N TRP A 106 3.87 -8.41 12.28
CA TRP A 106 3.24 -9.67 12.65
C TRP A 106 4.12 -10.58 13.52
N ARG A 107 3.46 -11.37 14.36
CA ARG A 107 4.04 -12.50 15.07
C ARG A 107 3.07 -13.67 15.02
N ARG A 108 3.45 -14.80 14.41
CA ARG A 108 2.60 -15.99 14.34
C ARG A 108 3.05 -17.05 15.34
N ALA A 109 2.11 -17.53 16.14
CA ALA A 109 2.28 -18.66 17.06
C ALA A 109 1.17 -19.69 16.83
N GLN A 110 1.52 -20.83 16.21
CA GLN A 110 0.60 -21.93 15.93
C GLN A 110 -0.71 -21.45 15.24
N SER A 111 -1.84 -21.54 15.94
CA SER A 111 -3.19 -21.16 15.51
C SER A 111 -3.53 -19.70 15.78
N THR A 112 -2.56 -18.87 16.19
CA THR A 112 -2.77 -17.45 16.47
C THR A 112 -1.76 -16.59 15.72
N ALA A 113 -2.18 -15.40 15.31
CA ALA A 113 -1.31 -14.37 14.79
C ALA A 113 -1.59 -13.06 15.51
N GLU A 114 -0.54 -12.45 16.04
CA GLU A 114 -0.58 -11.16 16.69
C GLU A 114 0.01 -10.10 15.78
N LEU A 115 -0.54 -8.90 15.88
CA LEU A 115 -0.16 -7.73 15.12
C LEU A 115 0.06 -6.57 16.08
N ASP A 116 1.23 -5.94 15.99
CA ASP A 116 1.49 -4.66 16.63
C ASP A 116 0.84 -3.53 15.83
N ILE A 117 -0.11 -2.83 16.45
CA ILE A 117 -0.89 -1.76 15.81
C ILE A 117 -0.01 -0.53 15.52
N ALA A 118 0.87 -0.15 16.44
CA ALA A 118 1.73 1.00 16.27
C ALA A 118 2.71 0.78 15.11
N ALA A 119 3.29 -0.43 15.02
CA ALA A 119 4.16 -0.81 13.92
C ALA A 119 3.40 -0.91 12.58
N ALA A 120 2.13 -1.33 12.59
CA ALA A 120 1.29 -1.40 11.38
C ALA A 120 0.90 -0.01 10.83
N LEU A 121 0.78 0.98 11.71
CA LEU A 121 0.33 2.34 11.38
C LEU A 121 1.47 3.33 11.12
N VAL A 122 2.72 2.85 11.04
CA VAL A 122 3.88 3.72 10.77
C VAL A 122 3.62 4.58 9.51
N PRO A 123 4.01 5.88 9.51
CA PRO A 123 3.64 6.85 8.47
C PRO A 123 4.09 6.55 7.04
N ALA A 124 4.96 5.57 6.81
CA ALA A 124 5.39 5.12 5.48
C ALA A 124 4.31 4.28 4.76
N ALA A 125 3.05 4.68 4.91
CA ALA A 125 1.90 4.06 4.32
C ALA A 125 1.97 4.13 2.80
N GLY A 126 2.10 3.02 2.09
CA GLY A 126 1.92 3.02 0.64
C GLY A 126 0.44 2.99 0.24
N TYR A 127 0.21 2.85 -1.06
CA TYR A 127 -1.06 2.37 -1.60
C TYR A 127 -1.45 1.03 -0.92
N PRO A 128 -2.73 0.79 -0.60
CA PRO A 128 -3.93 1.62 -0.86
C PRO A 128 -4.37 2.49 0.32
N PHE A 129 -3.51 2.72 1.32
CA PHE A 129 -3.90 3.47 2.52
C PHE A 129 -3.63 4.95 2.45
N GLN A 130 -2.74 5.35 1.54
CA GLN A 130 -2.67 6.73 1.10
C GLN A 130 -3.53 6.87 -0.14
N THR A 131 -4.34 7.92 -0.17
CA THR A 131 -5.09 8.29 -1.37
C THR A 131 -4.12 8.62 -2.52
N VAL A 132 -4.61 8.61 -3.76
CA VAL A 132 -3.79 9.01 -4.90
C VAL A 132 -3.26 10.44 -4.70
N GLU A 133 -4.06 11.32 -4.10
CA GLU A 133 -3.66 12.69 -3.79
C GLU A 133 -2.47 12.75 -2.83
N GLU A 134 -2.53 11.98 -1.73
CA GLU A 134 -1.47 11.91 -0.72
C GLU A 134 -0.17 11.38 -1.32
N ARG A 135 -0.26 10.37 -2.20
CA ARG A 135 0.91 9.77 -2.84
C ARG A 135 1.53 10.67 -3.91
N VAL A 136 0.72 11.33 -4.73
CA VAL A 136 1.20 12.30 -5.72
C VAL A 136 1.91 13.46 -5.01
N LEU A 137 1.30 14.04 -3.97
CA LEU A 137 1.95 15.07 -3.16
C LEU A 137 3.23 14.54 -2.53
N GLY A 138 3.19 13.39 -1.84
CA GLY A 138 4.36 12.84 -1.15
C GLY A 138 5.54 12.55 -2.11
N ALA A 139 5.26 12.07 -3.32
CA ALA A 139 6.28 11.83 -4.34
C ALA A 139 6.91 13.13 -4.85
N LEU A 140 6.08 14.14 -5.15
CA LEU A 140 6.55 15.46 -5.59
C LEU A 140 7.31 16.20 -4.49
N GLU A 141 6.86 16.13 -3.23
CA GLU A 141 7.54 16.72 -2.08
C GLU A 141 8.89 16.06 -1.82
N LYS A 142 8.97 14.72 -1.98
CA LYS A 142 10.24 13.98 -1.89
C LYS A 142 11.21 14.39 -2.99
N GLN A 143 10.72 14.65 -4.21
CA GLN A 143 11.54 15.06 -5.35
C GLN A 143 12.01 16.52 -5.22
N THR A 144 11.13 17.43 -4.81
CA THR A 144 11.40 18.88 -4.75
C THR A 144 12.03 19.31 -3.43
N GLY A 145 11.88 18.52 -2.36
CA GLY A 145 12.33 18.86 -1.01
C GLY A 145 11.51 19.97 -0.34
N LYS A 146 10.39 20.39 -0.93
CA LYS A 146 9.51 21.46 -0.45
C LYS A 146 8.12 20.93 -0.14
N THR A 147 7.41 21.60 0.76
CA THR A 147 6.01 21.29 1.08
C THR A 147 5.09 21.92 0.03
N ILE A 148 4.17 21.11 -0.50
CA ILE A 148 3.28 21.48 -1.60
C ILE A 148 1.89 21.81 -1.07
N ARG A 149 1.33 22.93 -1.55
CA ARG A 149 -0.04 23.38 -1.27
C ARG A 149 -1.01 22.94 -2.35
N LYS A 150 -0.63 23.02 -3.62
CA LYS A 150 -1.49 22.67 -4.76
C LYS A 150 -0.67 22.07 -5.88
N VAL A 151 -1.22 21.06 -6.54
CA VAL A 151 -0.69 20.48 -7.77
C VAL A 151 -1.77 20.55 -8.83
N GLU A 152 -1.38 20.94 -10.03
CA GLU A 152 -2.24 21.00 -11.18
C GLU A 152 -1.69 20.13 -12.30
N ILE A 153 -2.50 19.13 -12.66
CA ILE A 153 -2.19 18.11 -13.63
C ILE A 153 -3.08 18.36 -14.84
N THR A 154 -2.49 18.70 -15.96
CA THR A 154 -3.19 18.86 -17.23
C THR A 154 -3.04 17.62 -18.09
N SER A 155 -3.92 17.42 -19.06
CA SER A 155 -3.79 16.34 -20.05
C SER A 155 -2.91 16.73 -21.23
N GLU A 156 -2.10 15.80 -21.72
CA GLU A 156 -1.35 15.85 -22.98
C GLU A 156 -1.89 14.81 -23.98
N GLU A 157 -1.79 15.12 -25.27
CA GLU A 157 -2.26 14.25 -26.37
C GLU A 157 -1.12 13.34 -26.86
N PHE A 158 -1.38 12.03 -26.90
CA PHE A 158 -0.50 10.99 -27.42
C PHE A 158 -1.21 10.22 -28.54
N GLU A 159 -0.47 9.40 -29.29
CA GLU A 159 -1.01 8.62 -30.41
C GLU A 159 -2.19 7.70 -30.02
N ASN A 160 -2.22 7.26 -28.76
CA ASN A 160 -3.20 6.34 -28.20
C ASN A 160 -4.26 7.02 -27.30
N GLY A 161 -4.26 8.35 -27.18
CA GLY A 161 -5.28 9.07 -26.40
C GLY A 161 -4.72 10.23 -25.59
N PHE A 162 -5.48 10.68 -24.59
CA PHE A 162 -5.05 11.73 -23.67
C PHE A 162 -4.59 11.12 -22.35
N TYR A 163 -3.48 11.63 -21.81
CA TYR A 163 -2.88 11.16 -20.56
C TYR A 163 -2.44 12.37 -19.72
N PRO A 164 -2.25 12.23 -18.40
CA PRO A 164 -1.63 13.26 -17.58
C PRO A 164 -0.29 13.71 -18.15
N SER A 165 -0.11 15.02 -18.26
CA SER A 165 1.13 15.66 -18.64
C SER A 165 2.23 15.24 -17.67
N THR A 166 3.40 14.89 -18.22
CA THR A 166 4.59 14.59 -17.43
C THR A 166 5.17 15.85 -16.76
N THR A 167 4.68 17.03 -17.13
CA THR A 167 5.00 18.30 -16.45
C THR A 167 3.75 18.81 -15.72
N VAL A 168 3.89 18.97 -14.40
CA VAL A 168 2.82 19.48 -13.53
C VAL A 168 3.17 20.87 -13.02
N GLU A 169 2.15 21.70 -12.82
CA GLU A 169 2.31 22.98 -12.12
C GLU A 169 2.12 22.74 -10.61
N VAL A 170 3.09 23.19 -9.81
CA VAL A 170 3.14 22.96 -8.38
C VAL A 170 3.21 24.31 -7.67
N ASP A 171 2.25 24.56 -6.77
CA ASP A 171 2.26 25.69 -5.86
C ASP A 171 2.75 25.23 -4.48
N PHE A 172 3.85 25.79 -4.01
CA PHE A 172 4.44 25.49 -2.71
C PHE A 172 3.79 26.32 -1.59
N THR A 173 3.97 25.88 -0.34
CA THR A 173 3.43 26.58 0.82
C THR A 173 4.13 27.91 1.12
N ASP A 174 5.35 28.11 0.59
CA ASP A 174 6.12 29.37 0.71
C ASP A 174 5.65 30.47 -0.25
N GLY A 175 4.76 30.13 -1.20
CA GLY A 175 4.19 31.05 -2.18
C GLY A 175 4.84 30.98 -3.56
N ASP A 176 5.88 30.16 -3.75
CA ASP A 176 6.47 29.91 -5.06
C ASP A 176 5.60 28.95 -5.89
N SER A 177 5.64 29.12 -7.21
CA SER A 177 5.00 28.21 -8.18
C SER A 177 6.03 27.79 -9.23
N GLU A 178 6.11 26.49 -9.52
CA GLU A 178 7.06 25.94 -10.48
C GLU A 178 6.42 24.86 -11.37
N HIS A 179 6.99 24.66 -12.56
CA HIS A 179 6.68 23.51 -13.41
C HIS A 179 7.67 22.39 -13.11
N VAL A 180 7.18 21.24 -12.66
CA VAL A 180 8.00 20.11 -12.23
C VAL A 180 7.79 18.95 -13.21
N TYR A 181 8.89 18.44 -13.75
CA TYR A 181 8.87 17.17 -14.49
C TYR A 181 8.68 16.01 -13.51
N PHE A 182 7.63 15.23 -13.71
CA PHE A 182 7.22 14.14 -12.84
C PHE A 182 7.18 12.83 -13.60
N GLU A 183 8.30 12.09 -13.54
CA GLU A 183 8.54 10.85 -14.29
C GLU A 183 7.51 9.76 -14.00
N ALA A 184 6.95 9.73 -12.78
CA ALA A 184 5.94 8.76 -12.38
C ALA A 184 4.73 8.72 -13.33
N PHE A 185 4.32 9.87 -13.91
CA PHE A 185 3.24 9.88 -14.91
C PHE A 185 3.65 9.31 -16.26
N ALA A 186 4.92 9.39 -16.65
CA ALA A 186 5.43 8.73 -17.84
C ALA A 186 5.44 7.20 -17.67
N ASP A 187 5.77 6.72 -16.47
CA ASP A 187 5.76 5.30 -16.11
C ASP A 187 4.34 4.74 -15.91
N GLY A 188 3.34 5.62 -15.94
CA GLY A 188 1.93 5.27 -15.75
C GLY A 188 1.54 5.05 -14.29
N ASP A 189 2.38 5.47 -13.35
CA ASP A 189 2.03 5.49 -11.94
C ASP A 189 0.81 6.39 -11.73
N PHE A 190 -0.07 5.99 -10.81
CA PHE A 190 -1.32 6.69 -10.45
C PHE A 190 -2.42 6.72 -11.52
N LEU A 191 -2.15 6.34 -12.78
CA LEU A 191 -3.11 6.47 -13.89
C LEU A 191 -4.45 5.78 -13.63
N SER A 192 -4.43 4.56 -13.08
CA SER A 192 -5.66 3.81 -12.80
C SER A 192 -6.55 4.54 -11.80
N GLU A 193 -5.98 5.11 -10.74
CA GLU A 193 -6.72 5.82 -9.70
C GLU A 193 -7.17 7.20 -10.20
N LEU A 194 -6.35 7.92 -10.96
CA LEU A 194 -6.77 9.19 -11.58
C LEU A 194 -7.92 8.98 -12.58
N HIS A 195 -7.96 7.84 -13.28
CA HIS A 195 -9.09 7.45 -14.12
C HIS A 195 -10.36 7.14 -13.32
N GLU A 196 -10.25 6.60 -12.09
CA GLU A 196 -11.41 6.39 -11.23
C GLU A 196 -12.07 7.71 -10.82
N TYR A 197 -11.28 8.78 -10.63
CA TYR A 197 -11.79 10.10 -10.29
C TYR A 197 -12.38 10.84 -11.50
N GLN A 198 -11.65 10.92 -12.59
CA GLN A 198 -11.98 11.79 -13.72
C GLN A 198 -12.69 11.08 -14.87
N GLY A 199 -12.68 9.74 -14.89
CA GLY A 199 -13.04 8.94 -16.04
C GLY A 199 -11.99 9.04 -17.14
N GLN A 200 -12.42 9.12 -18.39
CA GLN A 200 -11.51 9.24 -19.53
C GLN A 200 -10.93 10.67 -19.63
N PHE A 201 -9.61 10.79 -19.68
CA PHE A 201 -8.96 12.07 -19.93
C PHE A 201 -9.28 12.56 -21.36
N GLY A 202 -9.51 13.86 -21.50
CA GLY A 202 -9.74 14.53 -22.77
C GLY A 202 -8.91 15.79 -22.88
N ARG A 203 -8.98 16.48 -24.02
CA ARG A 203 -8.09 17.60 -24.39
C ARG A 203 -7.92 18.73 -23.36
N ASN A 204 -8.91 18.99 -22.52
CA ASN A 204 -8.89 20.06 -21.53
C ASN A 204 -9.12 19.51 -20.12
N THR A 205 -8.74 18.26 -19.87
CA THR A 205 -8.83 17.69 -18.53
C THR A 205 -7.77 18.35 -17.65
N ARG A 206 -8.24 18.84 -16.50
CA ARG A 206 -7.41 19.44 -15.45
C ARG A 206 -7.83 18.79 -14.15
N ILE A 207 -6.85 18.22 -13.46
CA ILE A 207 -7.01 17.62 -12.13
C ILE A 207 -6.22 18.50 -11.18
N VAL A 208 -6.86 18.93 -10.10
CA VAL A 208 -6.28 19.81 -9.10
C VAL A 208 -6.26 19.10 -7.75
N ILE A 209 -5.06 18.83 -7.25
CA ILE A 209 -4.87 18.31 -5.91
C ILE A 209 -4.54 19.47 -4.97
N THR A 210 -5.34 19.68 -3.94
CA THR A 210 -5.16 20.80 -3.00
C THR A 210 -4.98 20.29 -1.58
N ARG A 211 -3.92 20.74 -0.91
CA ARG A 211 -3.71 20.57 0.52
C ARG A 211 -4.23 21.80 1.27
N SER A 212 -5.17 21.57 2.18
CA SER A 212 -5.77 22.57 3.05
C SER A 212 -5.68 22.18 4.53
N ALA A 213 -6.14 23.05 5.42
CA ALA A 213 -6.24 22.74 6.84
C ALA A 213 -7.28 21.62 7.13
N GLN A 214 -8.23 21.41 6.21
CA GLN A 214 -9.28 20.39 6.33
C GLN A 214 -8.86 19.03 5.79
N GLY A 215 -7.71 18.94 5.11
CA GLY A 215 -7.24 17.73 4.45
C GLY A 215 -6.77 17.98 3.02
N ILE A 216 -6.48 16.89 2.31
CA ILE A 216 -6.10 16.90 0.90
C ILE A 216 -7.34 16.55 0.07
N THR A 217 -7.60 17.30 -1.00
CA THR A 217 -8.71 17.08 -1.94
C THR A 217 -8.21 16.95 -3.37
N ILE A 218 -9.02 16.32 -4.21
CA ILE A 218 -8.84 16.22 -5.66
C ILE A 218 -10.12 16.67 -6.36
N ASP A 219 -9.97 17.58 -7.30
CA ASP A 219 -11.05 18.17 -8.12
C ASP A 219 -10.72 18.07 -9.62
#